data_AF-A0A1H1ZEU8-F1
#
_entry.id   AF-A0A1H1ZEU8-F1
#
_cell.length_a   1.000
_cell.length_b   1.000
_cell.length_c   1.000
_cell.angle_alpha   90.00
_cell.angle_beta   90.00
_cell.angle_gamma   90.00
#
_symmetry.space_group_name_H-M   'P 1'
#
loop_
_entity.id
_entity.type
_entity.pdbx_description
1 polymer ?
#
loop_
_entity_poly.entity_id
_entity_poly.type
_entity_poly.pdbx_seq_one_letter_code
_entity_poly.pdbx_strand_id
1 'polypeptide(L)'
;MTRTAWWRRVLTAPFTWASVACLILAGWSLWTGGVFEGPIARQVRTSSVYAVPSVGLDVAAAERIIGNRRLIVVFAEPDTPDPGLICDALDRAADGTMVMVLRSQPDGWKRYGCAMFDGGGELMAMEGTLGVGIQQFGDDPLATIKVVVVNYDRIVRAGYLSDGPRTISPYLPRYLMAGAAVLAVLFGSLLIWLGGRRAGRVAMDRRERRDSATDGRVAVSAAAAVVAQQIIDLDSRYRHGDDNFRRRYVTLAGDYADLLGDLETVDDGRAAQRVEKLLDRARHLSRRR
;
A
#
# COMPACT_ATOMS: atom_id res chain seq x y z
N MET A 1 9.16 -16.98 -25.32
CA MET A 1 8.26 -15.88 -24.89
C MET A 1 9.04 -14.58 -24.93
N THR A 2 8.64 -13.64 -25.78
CA THR A 2 9.36 -12.39 -26.03
C THR A 2 9.14 -11.39 -24.88
N ARG A 3 10.20 -10.66 -24.48
CA ARG A 3 10.20 -9.69 -23.37
C ARG A 3 9.03 -8.69 -23.41
N THR A 4 8.52 -8.36 -24.59
CA THR A 4 7.41 -7.43 -24.82
C THR A 4 6.05 -7.97 -24.37
N ALA A 5 5.82 -9.28 -24.45
CA ALA A 5 4.56 -9.90 -24.03
C ALA A 5 4.42 -9.96 -22.50
N TRP A 6 5.55 -10.04 -21.79
CA TRP A 6 5.59 -10.03 -20.33
C TRP A 6 5.23 -8.65 -19.76
N TRP A 7 5.80 -7.57 -20.30
CA TRP A 7 5.48 -6.20 -19.87
C TRP A 7 4.01 -5.83 -20.06
N ARG A 8 3.39 -6.23 -21.18
CA ARG A 8 1.95 -5.99 -21.39
C ARG A 8 1.07 -6.70 -20.36
N ARG A 9 1.37 -7.96 -20.01
CA ARG A 9 0.62 -8.69 -18.96
C ARG A 9 0.81 -8.08 -17.58
N VAL A 10 2.01 -7.61 -17.27
CA VAL A 10 2.32 -6.96 -16.00
C VAL A 10 1.59 -5.60 -15.91
N LEU A 11 1.51 -4.83 -16.99
CA LEU A 11 0.80 -3.54 -17.03
C LEU A 11 -0.73 -3.65 -17.04
N THR A 12 -1.29 -4.75 -17.53
CA THR A 12 -2.75 -4.97 -17.53
C THR A 12 -3.26 -5.72 -16.30
N ALA A 13 -2.36 -6.18 -15.42
CA ALA A 13 -2.77 -6.88 -14.21
C ALA A 13 -3.39 -5.87 -13.21
N PRO A 14 -4.59 -6.09 -12.68
CA PRO A 14 -5.21 -5.18 -11.71
C PRO A 14 -4.35 -4.99 -10.45
N PHE A 15 -3.47 -5.96 -10.15
CA PHE A 15 -2.52 -5.92 -9.06
C PHE A 15 -1.43 -4.83 -9.20
N THR A 16 -0.91 -4.60 -10.40
CA THR A 16 0.12 -3.57 -10.60
C THR A 16 -0.48 -2.19 -10.46
N TRP A 17 -1.69 -1.97 -10.97
CA TRP A 17 -2.44 -0.73 -10.77
C TRP A 17 -2.77 -0.47 -9.30
N ALA A 18 -3.23 -1.49 -8.55
CA ALA A 18 -3.46 -1.35 -7.11
C ALA A 18 -2.17 -1.00 -6.35
N SER A 19 -1.05 -1.63 -6.69
CA SER A 19 0.25 -1.36 -6.07
C SER A 19 0.77 0.04 -6.40
N VAL A 20 0.60 0.49 -7.65
CA VAL A 20 0.95 1.85 -8.08
C VAL A 20 0.06 2.88 -7.38
N ALA A 21 -1.25 2.64 -7.26
CA ALA A 21 -2.16 3.51 -6.53
C ALA A 21 -1.78 3.64 -5.05
N CYS A 22 -1.40 2.54 -4.38
CA CYS A 22 -0.89 2.56 -3.02
C CYS A 22 0.44 3.33 -2.90
N LEU A 23 1.36 3.17 -3.85
CA LEU A 23 2.62 3.93 -3.87
C LEU A 23 2.38 5.43 -4.07
N ILE A 24 1.44 5.79 -4.95
CA ILE A 24 1.04 7.19 -5.15
C ILE A 24 0.42 7.76 -3.89
N LEU A 25 -0.49 7.04 -3.23
CA LEU A 25 -1.10 7.46 -1.97
C LEU A 25 -0.09 7.57 -0.82
N ALA A 26 0.88 6.65 -0.74
CA ALA A 26 1.96 6.71 0.23
C ALA A 26 2.91 7.88 -0.03
N GLY A 27 3.25 8.13 -1.30
CA GLY A 27 4.01 9.32 -1.70
C GLY A 27 3.25 10.62 -1.40
N TRP A 28 1.94 10.63 -1.66
CA TRP A 28 1.05 11.75 -1.39
C TRP A 28 0.91 12.01 0.11
N SER A 29 0.80 10.99 0.95
CA SER A 29 0.72 11.16 2.41
C SER A 29 2.05 11.64 3.00
N LEU A 30 3.18 11.16 2.47
CA LEU A 30 4.51 11.67 2.80
C LEU A 30 4.70 13.14 2.44
N TRP A 31 4.11 13.56 1.31
CA TRP A 31 4.17 14.94 0.84
C TRP A 31 3.21 15.86 1.60
N THR A 32 1.98 15.43 1.86
CA THR A 32 0.92 16.25 2.47
C THR A 32 0.94 16.31 3.99
N GLY A 33 1.57 15.34 4.67
CA GLY A 33 1.64 15.24 6.14
C GLY A 33 2.40 16.36 6.88
N GLY A 34 2.83 17.41 6.19
CA GLY A 34 3.39 18.64 6.79
C GLY A 34 3.13 19.90 5.97
N VAL A 35 2.32 19.82 4.90
CA VAL A 35 1.94 20.97 4.06
C VAL A 35 0.82 21.77 4.70
N PHE A 36 0.01 21.14 5.55
CA PHE A 36 -1.03 21.83 6.32
C PHE A 36 -0.51 22.50 7.60
N GLU A 37 0.77 22.31 7.94
CA GLU A 37 1.41 23.08 9.00
C GLU A 37 1.96 24.39 8.44
N GLY A 38 1.56 25.51 9.04
CA GLY A 38 2.04 26.83 8.65
C GLY A 38 3.57 26.96 8.82
N PRO A 39 4.20 27.91 8.09
CA PRO A 39 5.66 28.11 8.13
C PRO A 39 6.18 28.38 9.56
N ILE A 40 5.39 29.07 10.39
CA ILE A 40 5.69 29.37 11.79
C ILE A 40 5.83 28.08 12.61
N ALA A 41 4.85 27.17 12.52
CA ALA A 41 4.85 25.92 13.29
C ALA A 41 6.03 25.01 12.92
N ARG A 42 6.41 24.98 11.63
CA ARG A 42 7.55 24.20 11.16
C ARG A 42 8.86 24.70 11.75
N GLN A 43 9.08 26.02 11.76
CA GLN A 43 10.31 26.61 12.26
C GLN A 43 10.39 26.59 13.79
N VAL A 44 9.27 26.85 14.46
CA VAL A 44 9.19 26.82 15.93
C VAL A 44 9.50 25.43 16.48
N ARG A 45 9.29 24.33 15.74
CA ARG A 45 9.70 22.98 16.20
C ARG A 45 11.20 22.78 16.34
N THR A 46 12.00 23.48 15.54
CA THR A 46 13.46 23.33 15.51
C THR A 46 14.21 24.51 16.10
N SER A 47 13.54 25.66 16.23
CA SER A 47 14.10 26.90 16.76
C SER A 47 13.24 27.43 17.91
N SER A 48 13.86 28.13 18.85
CA SER A 48 13.15 28.89 19.89
C SER A 48 12.68 30.26 19.39
N VAL A 49 13.00 30.63 18.15
CA VAL A 49 12.66 31.94 17.58
C VAL A 49 12.14 31.81 16.16
N TYR A 50 11.04 32.50 15.89
CA TYR A 50 10.58 32.77 14.53
C TYR A 50 10.55 34.27 14.32
N ALA A 51 11.03 34.74 13.17
CA ALA A 51 10.83 36.12 12.76
C ALA A 51 10.50 36.18 11.28
N VAL A 52 9.49 36.99 10.94
CA VAL A 52 9.18 37.31 9.56
C VAL A 52 10.36 38.08 8.94
N PRO A 53 10.63 37.92 7.62
CA PRO A 53 11.81 38.50 6.99
C PRO A 53 11.94 40.03 7.15
N SER A 54 10.81 40.73 7.30
CA SER A 54 10.75 42.19 7.46
C SER A 54 11.30 42.72 8.77
N VAL A 55 11.45 41.88 9.81
CA VAL A 55 11.92 42.30 11.15
C VAL A 55 13.44 42.37 11.23
N GLY A 56 14.17 41.78 10.28
CA GLY A 56 15.63 41.88 10.22
C GLY A 56 16.36 41.27 11.43
N LEU A 57 15.78 40.25 12.07
CA LEU A 57 16.33 39.62 13.27
C LEU A 57 17.48 38.65 12.94
N ASP A 58 18.61 38.77 13.66
CA ASP A 58 19.63 37.72 13.70
C ASP A 58 19.13 36.55 14.55
N VAL A 59 18.58 35.55 13.88
CA VAL A 59 18.02 34.33 14.49
C VAL A 59 19.06 33.59 15.32
N ALA A 60 20.31 33.51 14.88
CA ALA A 60 21.36 32.78 15.60
C ALA A 60 21.79 33.50 16.88
N ALA A 61 21.78 34.84 16.88
CA ALA A 61 21.98 35.60 18.11
C ALA A 61 20.78 35.47 19.06
N ALA A 62 19.56 35.51 18.52
CA ALA A 62 18.33 35.36 19.29
C ALA A 62 18.24 33.98 19.98
N GLU A 63 18.55 32.90 19.26
CA GLU A 63 18.60 31.54 19.80
C GLU A 63 19.63 31.41 20.93
N ARG A 64 20.81 32.06 20.80
CA ARG A 64 21.81 32.08 21.87
C ARG A 64 21.33 32.82 23.12
N ILE A 65 20.53 33.88 22.97
CA ILE A 65 19.97 34.62 24.10
C ILE A 65 18.90 33.79 24.82
N ILE A 66 18.01 33.12 24.08
CA ILE A 66 16.97 32.27 24.67
C ILE A 66 17.57 31.00 25.28
N GLY A 67 18.56 30.40 24.62
CA GLY A 67 19.21 29.17 25.09
C GLY A 67 18.23 28.01 25.18
N ASN A 68 18.32 27.22 26.25
CA ASN A 68 17.55 25.97 26.41
C ASN A 68 16.23 26.15 27.19
N ARG A 69 15.71 27.39 27.26
CA ARG A 69 14.48 27.71 28.00
C ARG A 69 13.25 27.16 27.29
N ARG A 70 12.18 26.86 28.04
CA ARG A 70 10.85 26.54 27.48
C ARG A 70 10.11 27.81 27.06
N LEU A 71 10.75 28.56 26.18
CA LEU A 71 10.30 29.86 25.69
C LEU A 71 10.48 29.91 24.18
N ILE A 72 9.43 30.33 23.49
CA ILE A 72 9.42 30.61 22.07
C ILE A 72 9.02 32.06 21.84
N VAL A 73 9.75 32.77 20.99
CA VAL A 73 9.41 34.14 20.59
C VAL A 73 9.12 34.17 19.09
N VAL A 74 7.95 34.67 18.72
CA VAL A 74 7.46 34.73 17.34
C VAL A 74 7.25 36.19 16.95
N PHE A 75 8.09 36.74 16.07
CA PHE A 75 7.84 38.04 15.46
C PHE A 75 6.95 37.85 14.22
N ALA A 76 5.68 38.21 14.37
CA ALA A 76 4.63 38.07 13.36
C ALA A 76 4.52 39.29 12.44
N GLU A 77 3.81 39.13 11.32
CA GLU A 77 3.58 40.21 10.37
C GLU A 77 2.72 41.32 11.00
N PRO A 78 3.00 42.61 10.74
CA PRO A 78 2.30 43.74 11.36
C PRO A 78 0.78 43.74 11.16
N ASP A 79 0.34 43.20 10.03
CA ASP A 79 -1.04 43.11 9.56
C ASP A 79 -1.75 41.81 9.98
N THR A 80 -1.09 40.92 10.74
CA THR A 80 -1.70 39.68 11.24
C THR A 80 -2.99 40.02 12.02
N PRO A 81 -4.19 39.61 11.54
CA PRO A 81 -5.46 40.10 12.08
C PRO A 81 -5.74 39.60 13.49
N ASP A 82 -5.36 38.34 13.79
CA ASP A 82 -5.52 37.74 15.10
C ASP A 82 -4.27 36.93 15.51
N PRO A 83 -3.50 37.38 16.52
CA PRO A 83 -2.38 36.63 17.06
C PRO A 83 -2.77 35.30 17.73
N GLY A 84 -4.04 35.16 18.15
CA GLY A 84 -4.57 33.93 18.73
C GLY A 84 -4.48 32.74 17.77
N LEU A 85 -4.70 32.98 16.47
CA LEU A 85 -4.57 31.95 15.45
C LEU A 85 -3.14 31.40 15.32
N ILE A 86 -2.12 32.20 15.63
CA ILE A 86 -0.73 31.74 15.68
C ILE A 86 -0.54 30.79 16.86
N CYS A 87 -1.12 31.12 18.01
CA CYS A 87 -1.10 30.26 19.19
C CYS A 87 -1.83 28.93 18.93
N ASP A 88 -3.03 28.98 18.36
CA ASP A 88 -3.79 27.77 17.98
C ASP A 88 -3.01 26.88 16.99
N ALA A 89 -2.30 27.50 16.04
CA ALA A 89 -1.44 26.78 15.10
C ALA A 89 -0.20 26.16 15.75
N LEU A 90 0.24 26.70 16.90
CA LEU A 90 1.42 26.27 17.64
C LEU A 90 1.12 25.30 18.77
N ASP A 91 -0.14 25.12 19.16
CA ASP A 91 -0.59 24.25 20.26
C ASP A 91 0.17 22.92 20.34
N ARG A 92 0.21 22.17 19.22
CA ARG A 92 0.95 20.88 19.15
C ARG A 92 2.46 21.00 18.94
N ALA A 93 2.95 22.12 18.40
CA ALA A 93 4.36 22.32 18.07
C ALA A 93 5.18 22.87 19.25
N ALA A 94 4.49 23.53 20.17
CA ALA A 94 5.03 24.24 21.33
C ALA A 94 4.47 23.70 22.65
N ASP A 95 3.93 22.50 22.67
CA ASP A 95 3.42 21.83 23.87
C ASP A 95 4.45 21.85 25.02
N GLY A 96 4.01 22.23 26.21
CA GLY A 96 4.84 22.42 27.40
C GLY A 96 5.79 23.61 27.33
N THR A 97 5.51 24.62 26.51
CA THR A 97 6.34 25.82 26.39
C THR A 97 5.55 27.12 26.42
N MET A 98 6.23 28.19 26.82
CA MET A 98 5.69 29.54 26.81
C MET A 98 5.92 30.18 25.45
N VAL A 99 4.87 30.63 24.77
CA VAL A 99 4.98 31.29 23.47
C VAL A 99 4.65 32.77 23.62
N MET A 100 5.51 33.64 23.08
CA MET A 100 5.29 35.08 23.00
C MET A 100 5.27 35.51 21.54
N VAL A 101 4.09 35.90 21.06
CA VAL A 101 3.89 36.47 19.74
C VAL A 101 4.02 38.00 19.82
N LEU A 102 4.88 38.55 18.99
CA LEU A 102 5.20 39.97 18.91
C LEU A 102 4.82 40.48 17.53
N ARG A 103 4.02 41.53 17.50
CA ARG A 103 3.57 42.18 16.27
C ARG A 103 4.02 43.63 16.28
N SER A 104 4.69 44.07 15.21
CA SER A 104 5.18 45.44 15.11
C SER A 104 4.02 46.42 15.04
N GLN A 105 4.13 47.54 15.76
CA GLN A 105 3.21 48.69 15.74
C GLN A 105 4.00 50.00 15.81
N PRO A 106 3.37 51.16 15.49
CA PRO A 106 4.05 52.46 15.52
C PRO A 106 4.62 52.85 16.88
N ASP A 107 4.08 52.31 17.98
CA ASP A 107 4.47 52.56 19.36
C ASP A 107 5.29 51.41 19.99
N GLY A 108 5.75 50.46 19.15
CA GLY A 108 6.60 49.33 19.54
C GLY A 108 5.96 47.98 19.28
N TRP A 109 6.21 47.01 20.16
CA TRP A 109 5.70 45.64 19.99
C TRP A 109 4.34 45.45 20.69
N LYS A 110 3.31 45.09 19.93
CA LYS A 110 2.12 44.47 20.51
C LYS A 110 2.40 43.01 20.80
N ARG A 111 2.15 42.62 22.04
CA ARG A 111 2.35 41.27 22.54
C ARG A 111 1.07 40.47 22.60
N TYR A 112 1.23 39.18 22.42
CA TYR A 112 0.22 38.18 22.70
C TYR A 112 0.95 36.94 23.24
N GLY A 113 0.73 36.62 24.51
CA GLY A 113 1.30 35.43 25.12
C GLY A 113 0.31 34.28 25.03
N CYS A 114 0.82 33.07 24.82
CA CYS A 114 0.07 31.84 25.00
C CYS A 114 0.95 30.83 25.73
N ALA A 115 0.50 30.41 26.89
CA ALA A 115 1.09 29.38 27.69
C ALA A 115 0.57 28.02 27.23
N MET A 116 1.41 27.20 26.59
CA MET A 116 1.06 25.84 26.20
C MET A 116 1.28 24.88 27.37
N PHE A 117 0.69 25.20 28.53
CA PHE A 117 0.75 24.40 29.74
C PHE A 117 -0.67 24.09 30.19
N ASP A 118 -0.85 22.96 30.85
CA ASP A 118 -2.11 22.67 31.55
C ASP A 118 -2.29 23.66 32.71
N GLY A 119 -3.32 24.50 32.66
CA GLY A 119 -3.59 25.48 33.71
C GLY A 119 -4.77 26.41 33.41
N GLY A 120 -5.07 27.28 34.37
CA GLY A 120 -6.17 28.25 34.32
C GLY A 120 -5.69 29.70 34.37
N GLY A 121 -6.36 30.56 35.14
CA GLY A 121 -6.08 32.00 35.20
C GLY A 121 -4.65 32.40 35.62
N GLU A 122 -3.91 31.52 36.28
CA GLU A 122 -2.49 31.76 36.62
C GLU A 122 -1.61 31.88 35.38
N LEU A 123 -1.91 31.13 34.32
CA LEU A 123 -1.19 31.20 33.04
C LEU A 123 -1.40 32.56 32.36
N MET A 124 -2.62 33.08 32.41
CA MET A 124 -2.93 34.42 31.87
C MET A 124 -2.15 35.52 32.61
N ALA A 125 -1.94 35.38 33.93
CA ALA A 125 -1.10 36.31 34.70
C ALA A 125 0.39 36.22 34.30
N MET A 126 0.89 35.00 34.03
CA MET A 126 2.25 34.79 33.54
C MET A 126 2.46 35.37 32.14
N GLU A 127 1.52 35.16 31.22
CA GLU A 127 1.49 35.79 29.87
C GLU A 127 1.50 37.31 29.97
N GLY A 128 0.71 37.85 30.90
CA GLY A 128 0.67 39.26 31.26
C GLY A 128 2.04 39.81 31.65
N THR A 129 2.74 39.10 32.54
CA THR A 129 4.03 39.49 33.12
C THR A 129 5.18 39.36 32.13
N LEU A 130 5.15 38.33 31.28
CA LEU A 130 6.24 38.01 30.37
C LEU A 130 6.56 39.16 29.40
N GLY A 131 5.53 39.88 28.94
CA GLY A 131 5.71 40.98 28.00
C GLY A 131 5.73 42.38 28.64
N VAL A 132 5.95 42.50 29.95
CA VAL A 132 6.13 43.81 30.59
C VAL A 132 7.43 44.45 30.12
N GLY A 133 7.36 45.72 29.68
CA GLY A 133 8.53 46.54 29.33
C GLY A 133 9.06 46.39 27.90
N ILE A 134 8.52 45.46 27.11
CA ILE A 134 9.02 45.19 25.74
C ILE A 134 8.71 46.29 24.73
N GLN A 135 7.68 47.11 24.98
CA GLN A 135 7.23 48.17 24.07
C GLN A 135 8.33 49.23 23.86
N GLN A 136 9.20 49.43 24.86
CA GLN A 136 10.31 50.39 24.82
C GLN A 136 11.41 49.99 23.83
N PHE A 137 11.39 48.77 23.30
CA PHE A 137 12.40 48.21 22.40
C PHE A 137 11.84 47.92 21.01
N GLY A 138 10.82 48.68 20.58
CA GLY A 138 10.17 48.57 19.27
C GLY A 138 11.16 48.47 18.09
N ASP A 139 12.25 49.22 18.17
CA ASP A 139 13.26 49.31 17.09
C ASP A 139 14.42 48.31 17.24
N ASP A 140 14.51 47.56 18.35
CA ASP A 140 15.55 46.56 18.60
C ASP A 140 14.94 45.20 19.02
N PRO A 141 14.75 44.28 18.05
CA PRO A 141 14.14 42.98 18.33
C PRO A 141 15.06 42.08 19.18
N LEU A 142 16.39 42.28 19.16
CA LEU A 142 17.30 41.53 20.03
C LEU A 142 17.22 42.00 21.48
N ALA A 143 17.13 43.31 21.72
CA ALA A 143 16.89 43.84 23.07
C ALA A 143 15.53 43.38 23.61
N THR A 144 14.51 43.35 22.76
CA THR A 144 13.19 42.81 23.11
C THR A 144 13.27 41.37 23.61
N ILE A 145 13.99 40.50 22.90
CA ILE A 145 14.18 39.09 23.32
C ILE A 145 14.88 39.00 24.68
N LYS A 146 15.89 39.84 24.94
CA LYS A 146 16.58 39.86 26.25
C LYS A 146 15.62 40.17 27.39
N VAL A 147 14.73 41.15 27.20
CA VAL A 147 13.72 41.51 28.21
C VAL A 147 12.75 40.37 28.45
N VAL A 148 12.25 39.74 27.38
CA VAL A 148 11.35 38.57 27.48
C VAL A 148 12.04 37.43 28.25
N VAL A 149 13.30 37.15 27.96
CA VAL A 149 14.08 36.12 28.65
C VAL A 149 14.27 36.44 30.14
N VAL A 150 14.57 37.70 30.49
CA VAL A 150 14.69 38.13 31.89
C VAL A 150 13.36 37.97 32.63
N ASN A 151 12.25 38.33 32.00
CA ASN A 151 10.92 38.16 32.59
C ASN A 151 10.56 36.69 32.76
N TYR A 152 10.89 35.84 31.79
CA TYR A 152 10.72 34.39 31.89
C TYR A 152 11.52 33.82 33.07
N ASP A 153 12.79 34.19 33.21
CA ASP A 153 13.65 33.72 34.30
C ASP A 153 13.10 34.14 35.68
N ARG A 154 12.45 35.31 35.77
CA ARG A 154 11.77 35.74 37.01
C ARG A 154 10.57 34.85 37.35
N ILE A 155 9.78 34.47 36.34
CA ILE A 155 8.61 33.58 36.53
C ILE A 155 9.07 32.19 36.97
N VAL A 156 10.11 31.65 36.33
CA VAL A 156 10.72 30.36 36.72
C VAL A 156 11.27 30.41 38.15
N ARG A 157 12.03 31.45 38.50
CA ARG A 157 12.57 31.62 39.87
C ARG A 157 11.50 31.78 40.94
N ALA A 158 10.35 32.35 40.58
CA ALA A 158 9.21 32.47 41.48
C ALA A 158 8.44 31.15 41.66
N GLY A 159 8.86 30.05 41.00
CA GLY A 159 8.29 28.73 41.14
C GLY A 159 7.03 28.48 40.32
N TYR A 160 6.66 29.43 39.45
CA TYR A 160 5.46 29.37 38.62
C TYR A 160 5.62 28.49 37.38
N LEU A 161 6.85 28.32 36.89
CA LEU A 161 7.17 27.46 35.75
C LEU A 161 8.32 26.51 36.12
N SER A 162 8.24 25.27 35.64
CA SER A 162 9.32 24.30 35.82
C SER A 162 10.52 24.69 34.95
N ASP A 163 11.68 24.81 35.57
CA ASP A 163 12.95 24.93 34.85
C ASP A 163 13.29 23.58 34.22
N GLY A 164 13.57 23.57 32.93
CA GLY A 164 13.90 22.34 32.23
C GLY A 164 14.13 22.55 30.74
N PRO A 165 14.91 21.66 30.11
CA PRO A 165 15.12 21.71 28.66
C PRO A 165 13.78 21.59 27.94
N ARG A 166 13.70 22.27 26.78
CA ARG A 166 12.58 22.06 25.86
C ARG A 166 12.66 20.63 25.31
N THR A 167 11.56 19.89 25.42
CA THR A 167 11.40 18.62 24.73
C THR A 167 11.10 18.90 23.26
N ILE A 168 12.12 18.84 22.41
CA ILE A 168 11.92 18.76 20.97
C ILE A 168 11.37 17.36 20.69
N SER A 169 10.05 17.21 20.60
CA SER A 169 9.42 15.94 20.21
C SER A 169 9.43 15.83 18.68
N PRO A 170 10.31 15.01 18.06
CA PRO A 170 10.17 14.73 16.64
C PRO A 170 8.84 14.02 16.40
N TYR A 171 8.18 14.34 15.28
CA TYR A 171 6.86 13.82 14.90
C TYR A 171 6.84 12.27 14.85
N LEU A 172 6.56 11.62 15.99
CA LEU A 172 6.28 10.18 16.08
C LEU A 172 5.14 9.75 15.13
N PRO A 173 4.05 10.54 14.96
CA PRO A 173 2.99 10.23 14.01
C PRO A 173 3.47 10.08 12.56
N ARG A 174 4.50 10.83 12.13
CA ARG A 174 5.03 10.74 10.76
C ARG A 174 5.69 9.38 10.52
N TYR A 175 6.46 8.90 11.48
CA TYR A 175 7.11 7.59 11.39
C TYR A 175 6.12 6.44 11.55
N LEU A 176 5.07 6.63 12.36
CA LEU A 176 3.99 5.65 12.50
C LEU A 176 3.15 5.54 11.22
N MET A 177 2.78 6.66 10.60
CA MET A 177 2.05 6.67 9.32
C MET A 177 2.90 6.09 8.19
N ALA A 178 4.19 6.44 8.13
CA ALA A 178 5.12 5.85 7.17
C ALA A 178 5.29 4.34 7.39
N GLY A 179 5.46 3.91 8.64
CA GLY A 179 5.57 2.49 9.01
C GLY A 179 4.30 1.71 8.66
N ALA A 180 3.11 2.27 8.96
CA ALA A 180 1.83 1.66 8.63
C ALA A 180 1.63 1.52 7.12
N ALA A 181 2.01 2.54 6.34
CA ALA A 181 1.93 2.49 4.88
C ALA A 181 2.84 1.40 4.30
N VAL A 182 4.10 1.30 4.77
CA VAL A 182 5.04 0.25 4.34
C VAL A 182 4.51 -1.14 4.71
N LEU A 183 4.02 -1.32 5.94
CA LEU A 183 3.44 -2.59 6.39
C LEU A 183 2.20 -2.97 5.57
N ALA A 184 1.31 -2.02 5.26
CA ALA A 184 0.13 -2.29 4.44
C ALA A 184 0.50 -2.80 3.03
N VAL A 185 1.52 -2.21 2.40
CA VAL A 185 2.02 -2.67 1.08
C VAL A 185 2.65 -4.06 1.18
N LEU A 186 3.47 -4.32 2.20
CA LEU A 186 4.10 -5.62 2.42
C LEU A 186 3.06 -6.71 2.71
N PHE A 187 2.09 -6.45 3.58
CA PHE A 187 1.03 -7.41 3.89
C PHE A 187 0.08 -7.61 2.71
N GLY A 188 -0.30 -6.55 2.00
CA GLY A 188 -1.14 -6.64 0.81
C GLY A 188 -0.50 -7.47 -0.31
N SER A 189 0.78 -7.22 -0.58
CA SER A 189 1.54 -8.00 -1.57
C SER A 189 1.74 -9.46 -1.14
N LEU A 190 2.02 -9.72 0.14
CA LEU A 190 2.15 -11.07 0.68
C LEU A 190 0.83 -11.86 0.58
N LEU A 191 -0.31 -11.26 0.94
CA LEU A 191 -1.61 -11.90 0.86
C LEU A 191 -1.99 -12.23 -0.57
N ILE A 192 -1.71 -11.33 -1.52
CA ILE A 192 -2.00 -11.56 -2.93
C ILE A 192 -1.08 -12.65 -3.49
N TRP A 193 0.19 -12.69 -3.09
CA TRP A 193 1.10 -13.76 -3.47
C TRP A 193 0.65 -15.13 -2.92
N LEU A 194 0.23 -15.20 -1.66
CA LEU A 194 -0.29 -16.42 -1.04
C LEU A 194 -1.59 -16.88 -1.73
N GLY A 195 -2.52 -15.94 -1.98
CA GLY A 195 -3.76 -16.21 -2.69
C GLY A 195 -3.53 -16.72 -4.11
N GLY A 196 -2.63 -16.06 -4.85
CA GLY A 196 -2.23 -16.45 -6.21
C GLY A 196 -1.55 -17.82 -6.24
N ARG A 197 -0.70 -18.14 -5.26
CA ARG A 197 -0.03 -19.45 -5.16
C ARG A 197 -1.04 -20.57 -4.91
N ARG A 198 -2.07 -20.32 -4.10
CA ARG A 198 -3.13 -21.29 -3.81
C ARG A 198 -4.04 -21.51 -5.02
N ALA A 199 -4.45 -20.41 -5.67
CA ALA A 199 -5.24 -20.47 -6.90
C ALA A 199 -4.48 -21.16 -8.05
N GLY A 200 -3.17 -20.93 -8.15
CA GLY A 200 -2.30 -21.57 -9.14
C GLY A 200 -2.23 -23.10 -8.97
N ARG A 201 -2.11 -23.60 -7.73
CA ARG A 201 -2.13 -25.04 -7.47
C ARG A 201 -3.45 -25.68 -7.88
N VAL A 202 -4.59 -25.07 -7.51
CA VAL A 202 -5.92 -25.58 -7.86
C VAL A 202 -6.16 -25.56 -9.38
N ALA A 203 -5.63 -24.55 -10.09
CA ALA A 203 -5.72 -24.50 -11.54
C ALA A 203 -4.87 -25.56 -12.23
N MET A 204 -3.71 -25.90 -11.68
CA MET A 204 -2.85 -26.97 -12.19
C MET A 204 -3.47 -28.35 -11.97
N ASP A 205 -4.00 -28.65 -10.78
CA ASP A 205 -4.71 -29.92 -10.51
C ASP A 205 -5.90 -30.11 -11.47
N ARG A 206 -6.63 -29.04 -11.78
CA ARG A 206 -7.75 -29.09 -12.73
C ARG A 206 -7.30 -29.28 -14.18
N ARG A 207 -6.13 -28.78 -14.56
CA ARG A 207 -5.54 -29.01 -15.89
C ARG A 207 -5.05 -30.44 -16.01
N GLU A 208 -4.31 -30.92 -15.02
CA GLU A 208 -3.76 -32.28 -15.01
C GLU A 208 -4.87 -33.34 -15.12
N ARG A 209 -6.02 -33.15 -14.45
CA ARG A 209 -7.19 -34.02 -14.61
C ARG A 209 -7.84 -33.98 -15.99
N ARG A 210 -7.80 -32.83 -16.67
CA ARG A 210 -8.35 -32.68 -18.04
C ARG A 210 -7.41 -33.27 -19.06
N ASP A 211 -6.11 -33.06 -18.88
CA ASP A 211 -5.07 -33.60 -19.75
C ASP A 211 -5.06 -35.14 -19.65
N SER A 212 -5.17 -35.71 -18.44
CA SER A 212 -5.30 -37.17 -18.26
C SER A 212 -6.55 -37.76 -18.92
N ALA A 213 -7.68 -37.06 -18.88
CA ALA A 213 -8.91 -37.50 -19.56
C ALA A 213 -8.81 -37.39 -21.09
N THR A 214 -8.04 -36.41 -21.59
CA THR A 214 -7.82 -36.24 -23.03
C THR A 214 -6.89 -37.33 -23.57
N ASP A 215 -5.84 -37.68 -22.83
CA ASP A 215 -4.91 -38.75 -23.20
C ASP A 215 -5.60 -40.13 -23.27
N GLY A 216 -6.49 -40.41 -22.31
CA GLY A 216 -7.33 -41.63 -22.33
C GLY A 216 -8.19 -41.73 -23.59
N ARG A 217 -8.88 -40.64 -23.94
CA ARG A 217 -9.68 -40.57 -25.17
C ARG A 217 -8.84 -40.72 -26.43
N VAL A 218 -7.68 -40.07 -26.50
CA VAL A 218 -6.77 -40.18 -27.66
C VAL A 218 -6.31 -41.62 -27.84
N ALA A 219 -5.97 -42.33 -26.77
CA ALA A 219 -5.57 -43.73 -26.81
C ALA A 219 -6.71 -44.64 -27.32
N VAL A 220 -7.94 -44.44 -26.82
CA VAL A 220 -9.12 -45.22 -27.25
C VAL A 220 -9.46 -44.92 -28.71
N SER A 221 -9.44 -43.66 -29.14
CA SER A 221 -9.68 -43.28 -30.54
C SER A 221 -8.63 -43.86 -31.49
N ALA A 222 -7.36 -43.88 -31.08
CA ALA A 222 -6.28 -44.50 -31.86
C ALA A 222 -6.50 -46.01 -32.01
N ALA A 223 -6.84 -46.70 -30.93
CA ALA A 223 -7.13 -48.14 -30.97
C ALA A 223 -8.39 -48.47 -31.78
N ALA A 224 -9.43 -47.63 -31.71
CA ALA A 224 -10.63 -47.75 -32.55
C ALA A 224 -10.31 -47.56 -34.05
N ALA A 225 -9.37 -46.69 -34.41
CA ALA A 225 -8.90 -46.55 -35.79
C ALA A 225 -8.19 -47.82 -36.30
N VAL A 226 -7.45 -48.52 -35.43
CA VAL A 226 -6.85 -49.82 -35.77
C VAL A 226 -7.92 -50.88 -36.03
N VAL A 227 -9.01 -50.90 -35.26
CA VAL A 227 -10.16 -51.78 -35.53
C VAL A 227 -10.76 -51.47 -36.90
N ALA A 228 -10.95 -50.18 -37.22
CA ALA A 228 -11.48 -49.75 -38.51
C ALA A 228 -10.63 -50.28 -39.68
N GLN A 229 -9.30 -50.17 -39.57
CA GLN A 229 -8.39 -50.68 -40.58
C GLN A 229 -8.53 -52.19 -40.77
N GLN A 230 -8.63 -52.96 -39.68
CA GLN A 230 -8.82 -54.41 -39.77
C GLN A 230 -10.17 -54.80 -40.40
N ILE A 231 -11.23 -54.04 -40.13
CA ILE A 231 -12.53 -54.24 -40.79
C ILE A 231 -12.41 -53.98 -42.30
N ILE A 232 -11.75 -52.89 -42.70
CA ILE A 232 -11.50 -52.56 -44.12
C ILE A 232 -10.70 -53.68 -44.80
N ASP A 233 -9.65 -54.19 -44.15
CA ASP A 233 -8.85 -55.29 -44.69
C ASP A 233 -9.70 -56.58 -44.87
N LEU A 234 -10.63 -56.84 -43.93
CA LEU A 234 -11.56 -57.96 -43.98
C LEU A 234 -12.67 -57.79 -45.02
N ASP A 235 -13.03 -56.56 -45.41
CA ASP A 235 -14.10 -56.27 -46.36
C ASP A 235 -13.84 -56.91 -47.74
N SER A 236 -12.57 -56.93 -48.16
CA SER A 236 -12.13 -57.62 -49.38
C SER A 236 -12.50 -59.11 -49.41
N ARG A 237 -12.60 -59.76 -48.23
CA ARG A 237 -12.93 -61.18 -48.08
C ARG A 237 -14.40 -61.43 -47.89
N TYR A 238 -15.19 -60.43 -47.49
CA TYR A 238 -16.63 -60.56 -47.24
C TYR A 238 -17.41 -61.09 -48.46
N ARG A 239 -16.97 -60.74 -49.68
CA ARG A 239 -17.60 -61.21 -50.92
C ARG A 239 -17.38 -62.70 -51.22
N HIS A 240 -16.29 -63.28 -50.71
CA HIS A 240 -15.85 -64.65 -51.00
C HIS A 240 -15.85 -65.57 -49.77
N GLY A 241 -16.19 -65.05 -48.60
CA GLY A 241 -16.23 -65.81 -47.34
C GLY A 241 -17.48 -66.69 -47.22
N ASP A 242 -17.39 -67.72 -46.37
CA ASP A 242 -18.52 -68.58 -46.04
C ASP A 242 -19.61 -67.82 -45.25
N ASP A 243 -20.80 -68.41 -45.12
CA ASP A 243 -21.93 -67.79 -44.43
C ASP A 243 -21.62 -67.48 -42.95
N ASN A 244 -20.72 -68.25 -42.33
CA ASN A 244 -20.31 -68.06 -40.94
C ASN A 244 -19.40 -66.83 -40.79
N PHE A 245 -18.43 -66.66 -41.69
CA PHE A 245 -17.57 -65.50 -41.79
C PHE A 245 -18.39 -64.24 -42.02
N ARG A 246 -19.32 -64.28 -42.98
CA ARG A 246 -20.21 -63.15 -43.29
C ARG A 246 -21.03 -62.70 -42.08
N ARG A 247 -21.67 -63.63 -41.37
CA ARG A 247 -22.41 -63.31 -40.14
C ARG A 247 -21.52 -62.66 -39.08
N ARG A 248 -20.34 -63.23 -38.83
CA ARG A 248 -19.40 -62.70 -37.83
C ARG A 248 -18.81 -61.34 -38.22
N TYR A 249 -18.56 -61.12 -39.51
CA TYR A 249 -18.13 -59.83 -40.03
C TYR A 249 -19.20 -58.75 -39.83
N VAL A 250 -20.46 -59.04 -40.17
CA VAL A 250 -21.58 -58.11 -39.95
C VAL A 250 -21.76 -57.80 -38.47
N THR A 251 -21.64 -58.79 -37.58
CA THR A 251 -21.67 -58.55 -36.13
C THR A 251 -20.50 -57.69 -35.66
N LEU A 252 -19.27 -57.93 -36.17
CA LEU A 252 -18.10 -57.12 -35.82
C LEU A 252 -18.25 -55.67 -36.28
N ALA A 253 -18.75 -55.44 -37.50
CA ALA A 253 -18.98 -54.11 -38.05
C ALA A 253 -20.10 -53.37 -37.31
N GLY A 254 -21.18 -54.08 -36.94
CA GLY A 254 -22.26 -53.54 -36.10
C GLY A 254 -21.77 -53.14 -34.71
N ASP A 255 -21.05 -54.02 -34.01
CA ASP A 255 -20.49 -53.72 -32.68
C ASP A 255 -19.48 -52.56 -32.72
N TYR A 256 -18.75 -52.40 -33.83
CA TYR A 256 -17.86 -51.25 -34.03
C TYR A 256 -18.63 -49.94 -34.29
N ALA A 257 -19.72 -49.98 -35.06
CA ALA A 257 -20.57 -48.81 -35.26
C ALA A 257 -21.26 -48.37 -33.97
N ASP A 258 -21.73 -49.32 -33.16
CA ASP A 258 -22.29 -49.05 -31.83
C ASP A 258 -21.24 -48.43 -30.90
N LEU A 259 -20.00 -48.93 -30.93
CA LEU A 259 -18.90 -48.34 -30.19
C LEU A 259 -18.62 -46.88 -30.60
N LEU A 260 -18.69 -46.55 -31.89
CA LEU A 260 -18.52 -45.17 -32.37
C LEU A 260 -19.63 -44.24 -31.89
N GLY A 261 -20.87 -44.71 -31.82
CA GLY A 261 -21.98 -43.94 -31.24
C GLY A 261 -21.82 -43.71 -29.72
N ASP A 262 -21.25 -44.69 -29.04
CA ASP A 262 -21.08 -44.69 -27.58
C ASP A 262 -19.81 -43.93 -27.10
N LEU A 263 -18.86 -43.67 -28.00
CA LEU A 263 -17.54 -43.10 -27.68
C LEU A 263 -17.57 -41.72 -27.02
N GLU A 264 -18.65 -40.96 -27.22
CA GLU A 264 -18.83 -39.65 -26.56
C GLU A 264 -19.38 -39.75 -25.13
N THR A 265 -20.05 -40.86 -24.80
CA THR A 265 -20.87 -41.00 -23.57
C THR A 265 -20.34 -42.03 -22.58
N VAL A 266 -19.52 -42.99 -23.03
CA VAL A 266 -19.00 -44.09 -22.20
C VAL A 266 -17.66 -43.72 -21.55
N ASP A 267 -17.47 -44.19 -20.31
CA ASP A 267 -16.22 -44.07 -19.56
C ASP A 267 -15.02 -44.70 -20.30
N ASP A 268 -13.89 -44.00 -20.33
CA ASP A 268 -12.71 -44.33 -21.16
C ASP A 268 -12.20 -45.76 -20.88
N GLY A 269 -12.27 -46.22 -19.62
CA GLY A 269 -11.84 -47.57 -19.23
C GLY A 269 -12.72 -48.68 -19.82
N ARG A 270 -14.04 -48.45 -19.94
CA ARG A 270 -14.95 -49.43 -20.55
C ARG A 270 -14.85 -49.40 -22.07
N ALA A 271 -14.66 -48.21 -22.66
CA ALA A 271 -14.43 -48.06 -24.08
C ALA A 271 -13.15 -48.78 -24.52
N ALA A 272 -12.04 -48.63 -23.77
CA ALA A 272 -10.79 -49.35 -24.00
C ALA A 272 -10.97 -50.88 -24.00
N GLN A 273 -11.69 -51.43 -23.02
CA GLN A 273 -11.96 -52.88 -22.97
C GLN A 273 -12.82 -53.37 -24.14
N ARG A 274 -13.79 -52.56 -24.61
CA ARG A 274 -14.61 -52.91 -25.78
C ARG A 274 -13.77 -52.89 -27.06
N VAL A 275 -12.91 -51.89 -27.24
CA VAL A 275 -11.98 -51.81 -28.37
C VAL A 275 -11.04 -53.03 -28.40
N GLU A 276 -10.45 -53.42 -27.26
CA GLU A 276 -9.56 -54.58 -27.18
C GLU A 276 -10.29 -55.88 -27.60
N LYS A 277 -11.53 -56.06 -27.11
CA LYS A 277 -12.37 -57.21 -27.50
C LYS A 277 -12.69 -57.23 -29.00
N LEU A 278 -12.90 -56.06 -29.62
CA LEU A 278 -13.14 -55.98 -31.07
C LEU A 278 -11.86 -56.27 -31.86
N LEU A 279 -10.71 -55.77 -31.42
CA LEU A 279 -9.41 -56.10 -32.01
C LEU A 279 -9.14 -57.61 -31.97
N ASP A 280 -9.39 -58.27 -30.83
CA ASP A 280 -9.17 -59.71 -30.71
C ASP A 280 -10.11 -60.52 -31.60
N ARG A 281 -11.38 -60.11 -31.73
CA ARG A 281 -12.32 -60.74 -32.67
C ARG A 281 -11.91 -60.54 -34.12
N ALA A 282 -11.49 -59.34 -34.50
CA ALA A 282 -11.00 -59.02 -35.83
C ALA A 282 -9.74 -59.82 -36.19
N ARG A 283 -8.78 -59.95 -35.25
CA ARG A 283 -7.60 -60.82 -35.38
C ARG A 283 -7.97 -62.30 -35.48
N HIS A 284 -8.96 -62.77 -34.72
CA HIS A 284 -9.41 -64.15 -34.81
C HIS A 284 -10.06 -64.45 -36.17
N LEU A 285 -10.84 -63.51 -36.69
CA LEU A 285 -11.45 -63.59 -38.02
C LEU A 285 -10.41 -63.54 -39.14
N SER A 286 -9.36 -62.73 -39.00
CA SER A 286 -8.32 -62.63 -40.04
C SER A 286 -7.43 -63.87 -40.14
N ARG A 287 -7.25 -64.61 -39.03
CA ARG A 287 -6.44 -65.84 -38.93
C ARG A 287 -7.17 -67.11 -39.38
N ARG A 288 -8.51 -67.13 -39.38
CA ARG A 288 -9.27 -68.25 -39.92
C ARG A 288 -9.29 -68.13 -41.44
N ARG A 289 -8.51 -68.99 -42.10
CA ARG A 289 -8.59 -69.26 -43.54
C ARG A 289 -9.83 -70.09 -43.84
#